data_AF-A0A7R9B6D8-F1
#
_entry.id   AF-A0A7R9B6D8-F1
#
_cell.length_a   1.000
_cell.length_b   1.000
_cell.length_c   1.000
_cell.angle_alpha   90.00
_cell.angle_beta   90.00
_cell.angle_gamma   90.00
#
_symmetry.space_group_name_H-M   'P 1'
#
loop_
_entity.id
_entity.type
_entity.pdbx_description
1 polymer ?
#
loop_
_entity_poly.entity_id
_entity_poly.type
_entity_poly.pdbx_seq_one_letter_code
_entity_poly.pdbx_strand_id
1 'polypeptide(L)'
;MNVLLVFPKDDFNSDALWYASEKLGYECHLARTENAAVEVFESRHHDIIIVDNRYPRVMNGDKVCQNLRAAKGSKFTVIVAVVKRSLAEKDDPIVHNFLAVGYNRIFLETSSLGICMNELLTLEKSDVIPRANLAATQAFHLALNKCNELVHITNHEHTIEVSIS
;
A
#
# COMPACT_ATOMS: atom_id res chain seq x y z
N MET A 1 3.40 4.83 -11.26
CA MET A 1 3.05 4.08 -10.04
C MET A 1 4.34 3.51 -9.48
N ASN A 2 4.51 3.57 -8.17
CA ASN A 2 5.71 3.17 -7.47
C ASN A 2 5.42 1.88 -6.68
N VAL A 3 6.23 0.85 -6.90
CA VAL A 3 6.06 -0.49 -6.32
C VAL A 3 7.25 -0.81 -5.42
N LEU A 4 6.99 -1.28 -4.20
CA LEU A 4 8.00 -1.86 -3.32
C LEU A 4 7.78 -3.36 -3.20
N LEU A 5 8.76 -4.15 -3.60
CA LEU A 5 8.82 -5.58 -3.34
C LEU A 5 9.56 -5.80 -2.01
N VAL A 6 8.97 -6.53 -1.07
CA VAL A 6 9.62 -6.93 0.18
C VAL A 6 9.80 -8.44 0.18
N PHE A 7 10.98 -8.89 -0.24
CA PHE A 7 11.33 -10.29 -0.45
C PHE A 7 12.71 -10.57 0.19
N PRO A 8 12.82 -11.52 1.14
CA PRO A 8 14.06 -11.72 1.89
C PRO A 8 15.20 -12.32 1.06
N LYS A 9 14.88 -12.89 -0.11
CA LYS A 9 15.81 -13.50 -1.08
C LYS A 9 15.24 -13.32 -2.49
N ASP A 10 16.11 -13.42 -3.49
CA ASP A 10 15.67 -13.54 -4.88
C ASP A 10 15.13 -14.94 -5.19
N ASP A 11 14.03 -14.98 -5.92
CA ASP A 11 13.50 -16.16 -6.56
C ASP A 11 12.65 -15.80 -7.80
N PHE A 12 12.17 -16.82 -8.52
CA PHE A 12 11.35 -16.62 -9.71
C PHE A 12 10.03 -15.87 -9.48
N ASN A 13 9.59 -15.62 -8.24
CA ASN A 13 8.41 -14.80 -7.95
C ASN A 13 8.81 -13.32 -7.82
N SER A 14 9.89 -13.02 -7.08
CA SER A 14 10.42 -11.64 -7.02
C SER A 14 10.81 -11.16 -8.41
N ASP A 15 11.47 -12.00 -9.20
CA ASP A 15 11.92 -11.68 -10.55
C ASP A 15 10.72 -11.42 -11.48
N ALA A 16 9.69 -12.28 -11.44
CA ALA A 16 8.49 -12.11 -12.27
C ALA A 16 7.71 -10.84 -11.92
N LEU A 17 7.65 -10.44 -10.64
CA LEU A 17 7.04 -9.19 -10.19
C LEU A 17 7.89 -7.95 -10.54
N TRP A 18 9.21 -8.07 -10.46
CA TRP A 18 10.14 -7.01 -10.88
C TRP A 18 9.99 -6.72 -12.38
N TYR A 19 10.15 -7.74 -13.22
CA TYR A 19 10.02 -7.61 -14.67
C TYR A 19 8.60 -7.22 -15.12
N ALA A 20 7.56 -7.62 -14.39
CA ALA A 20 6.19 -7.14 -14.65
C ALA A 20 6.06 -5.64 -14.39
N SER A 21 6.65 -5.15 -13.29
CA SER A 21 6.65 -3.72 -12.95
C SER A 21 7.41 -2.90 -13.99
N GLU A 22 8.61 -3.33 -14.40
CA GLU A 22 9.39 -2.68 -15.46
C GLU A 22 8.63 -2.65 -16.80
N LYS A 23 8.00 -3.76 -17.21
CA LYS A 23 7.22 -3.82 -18.47
C LYS A 23 5.98 -2.92 -18.48
N LEU A 24 5.43 -2.59 -17.31
CA LEU A 24 4.31 -1.68 -17.16
C LEU A 24 4.75 -0.21 -16.97
N GLY A 25 6.05 0.06 -16.95
CA GLY A 25 6.59 1.41 -16.73
C GLY A 25 6.47 1.89 -15.28
N TYR A 26 6.42 0.98 -14.32
CA TYR A 26 6.34 1.29 -12.89
C TYR A 26 7.75 1.39 -12.27
N GLU A 27 7.95 2.35 -11.36
CA GLU A 27 9.22 2.46 -10.63
C GLU A 27 9.26 1.39 -9.53
N CYS A 28 10.16 0.42 -9.65
CA CYS A 28 10.23 -0.73 -8.76
C CYS A 28 11.40 -0.62 -7.78
N HIS A 29 11.16 -0.94 -6.51
CA HIS A 29 12.15 -0.97 -5.44
C HIS A 29 12.09 -2.29 -4.69
N LEU A 30 13.17 -2.64 -4.00
CA LEU A 30 13.33 -3.94 -3.38
C LEU A 30 13.94 -3.82 -1.98
N ALA A 31 13.26 -4.38 -0.99
CA ALA A 31 13.71 -4.48 0.40
C ALA A 31 13.85 -5.95 0.81
N ARG A 32 14.92 -6.26 1.55
CA ARG A 32 15.26 -7.64 1.99
C ARG A 32 14.98 -7.90 3.47
N THR A 33 14.66 -6.86 4.24
CA THR A 33 14.44 -6.93 5.68
C THR A 33 13.28 -6.02 6.08
N GLU A 34 12.70 -6.28 7.25
CA GLU A 34 11.65 -5.47 7.87
C GLU A 34 12.05 -3.99 7.99
N ASN A 35 13.26 -3.71 8.47
CA ASN A 35 13.76 -2.34 8.63
C ASN A 35 13.95 -1.65 7.28
N ALA A 36 14.57 -2.34 6.30
CA ALA A 36 14.78 -1.77 4.97
C ALA A 36 13.44 -1.50 4.24
N ALA A 37 12.41 -2.30 4.50
CA ALA A 37 11.08 -2.06 3.91
C ALA A 37 10.46 -0.75 4.42
N VAL A 38 10.60 -0.46 5.72
CA VAL A 38 10.12 0.81 6.31
C VAL A 38 10.95 1.99 5.80
N GLU A 39 12.29 1.90 5.82
CA GLU A 39 13.19 2.97 5.36
C GLU A 39 12.98 3.32 3.87
N VAL A 40 12.88 2.31 3.01
CA VAL A 40 12.61 2.51 1.58
C VAL A 40 11.20 3.07 1.38
N PHE A 41 10.19 2.63 2.15
CA PHE A 41 8.85 3.20 2.08
C PHE A 41 8.79 4.67 2.51
N GLU A 42 9.41 5.03 3.64
CA GLU A 42 9.37 6.40 4.16
C GLU A 42 10.14 7.40 3.29
N SER A 43 11.11 6.95 2.50
CA SER A 43 11.84 7.80 1.56
C SER A 43 11.14 8.05 0.21
N ARG A 44 10.14 7.24 -0.18
CA ARG A 44 9.50 7.31 -1.52
C ARG A 44 7.97 7.26 -1.55
N HIS A 45 7.33 6.80 -0.48
CA HIS A 45 5.88 6.61 -0.34
C HIS A 45 5.23 5.85 -1.51
N HIS A 46 5.52 4.55 -1.60
CA HIS A 46 5.00 3.67 -2.66
C HIS A 46 3.47 3.57 -2.68
N ASP A 47 2.94 3.41 -3.90
CA ASP A 47 1.51 3.17 -4.16
C ASP A 47 1.13 1.72 -3.79
N ILE A 48 2.00 0.77 -4.13
CA ILE A 48 1.85 -0.67 -3.84
C ILE A 48 3.09 -1.18 -3.10
N ILE A 49 2.87 -1.99 -2.06
CA ILE A 49 3.90 -2.80 -1.42
C ILE A 49 3.49 -4.27 -1.49
N ILE A 50 4.36 -5.12 -2.05
CA ILE A 50 4.13 -6.56 -2.18
C ILE A 50 5.08 -7.28 -1.24
N VAL A 51 4.52 -7.90 -0.19
CA VAL A 51 5.29 -8.53 0.89
C VAL A 51 5.25 -10.05 0.74
N ASP A 52 6.41 -10.69 0.68
CA ASP A 52 6.52 -12.14 0.71
C ASP A 52 6.16 -12.69 2.10
N ASN A 53 5.06 -13.44 2.18
CA ASN A 53 4.62 -14.14 3.38
C ASN A 53 4.55 -15.66 3.18
N ARG A 54 5.21 -16.20 2.14
CA ARG A 54 5.29 -17.65 1.86
C ARG A 54 6.15 -18.39 2.89
N TYR A 55 7.10 -17.69 3.52
CA TYR A 55 8.07 -18.26 4.46
C TYR A 55 8.21 -17.42 5.75
N PRO A 56 7.19 -17.37 6.64
CA PRO A 56 7.19 -16.55 7.85
C PRO A 56 8.38 -16.78 8.82
N ARG A 57 9.06 -17.94 8.71
CA ARG A 57 10.27 -18.27 9.50
C ARG A 57 11.55 -17.58 9.00
N VAL A 58 11.56 -17.10 7.75
CA VAL A 58 12.69 -16.37 7.13
C VAL A 58 12.49 -14.86 7.34
N MET A 59 11.27 -14.39 7.12
CA MET A 59 10.83 -13.02 7.38
C MET A 59 9.34 -13.07 7.71
N ASN A 60 8.92 -12.47 8.82
CA ASN A 60 7.52 -12.45 9.22
C ASN A 60 6.78 -11.34 8.44
N GLY A 61 6.12 -11.72 7.34
CA GLY A 61 5.41 -10.76 6.49
C GLY A 61 4.32 -9.97 7.23
N ASP A 62 3.63 -10.60 8.17
CA ASP A 62 2.58 -9.93 8.96
C ASP A 62 3.16 -8.79 9.80
N LYS A 63 4.34 -9.01 10.39
CA LYS A 63 5.05 -7.99 11.18
C LYS A 63 5.57 -6.85 10.29
N VAL A 64 6.06 -7.15 9.09
CA VAL A 64 6.40 -6.15 8.08
C VAL A 64 5.16 -5.31 7.71
N CYS A 65 4.01 -5.95 7.46
CA CYS A 65 2.76 -5.26 7.13
C CYS A 65 2.32 -4.31 8.25
N GLN A 66 2.34 -4.77 9.51
CA GLN A 66 1.99 -3.96 10.67
C GLN A 66 2.90 -2.72 10.81
N ASN A 67 4.22 -2.88 10.64
CA ASN A 67 5.15 -1.75 10.71
C ASN A 67 4.92 -0.76 9.57
N LEU A 68 4.71 -1.23 8.34
CA LEU A 68 4.38 -0.37 7.20
C LEU A 68 3.06 0.38 7.43
N ARG A 69 2.05 -0.23 8.07
CA ARG A 69 0.81 0.44 8.47
C ARG A 69 1.00 1.48 9.58
N ALA A 70 1.99 1.31 10.45
CA ALA A 70 2.38 2.31 11.44
C ALA A 70 3.21 3.46 10.85
N ALA A 71 3.91 3.22 9.74
CA ALA A 71 4.76 4.22 9.07
C ALA A 71 3.94 5.40 8.50
N LYS A 72 4.55 6.59 8.50
CA LYS A 72 3.88 7.83 8.08
C LYS A 72 3.53 7.78 6.58
N GLY A 73 2.30 8.17 6.24
CA GLY A 73 1.82 8.23 4.84
C GLY A 73 1.18 6.93 4.31
N SER A 74 1.30 5.81 5.02
CA SER A 74 0.85 4.47 4.59
C SER A 74 -0.67 4.26 4.49
N LYS A 75 -1.47 5.25 4.91
CA LYS A 75 -2.95 5.17 5.01
C LYS A 75 -3.63 4.74 3.70
N PHE A 76 -3.06 5.16 2.57
CA PHE A 76 -3.63 4.94 1.23
C PHE A 76 -2.83 3.94 0.40
N THR A 77 -1.64 3.54 0.84
CA THR A 77 -0.79 2.53 0.19
C THR A 77 -1.48 1.17 0.16
N VAL A 78 -1.44 0.50 -0.98
CA VAL A 78 -1.94 -0.87 -1.14
C VAL A 78 -0.87 -1.84 -0.67
N ILE A 79 -1.15 -2.69 0.33
CA ILE A 79 -0.22 -3.74 0.76
C ILE A 79 -0.79 -5.11 0.42
N VAL A 80 -0.03 -5.91 -0.31
CA VAL A 80 -0.43 -7.23 -0.82
C VAL A 80 0.47 -8.31 -0.21
N ALA A 81 -0.14 -9.38 0.30
CA ALA A 81 0.62 -10.55 0.79
C ALA A 81 0.82 -11.56 -0.34
N VAL A 82 2.07 -11.95 -0.64
CA VAL A 82 2.33 -13.12 -1.49
C VAL A 82 2.27 -14.37 -0.63
N VAL A 83 1.41 -15.31 -1.02
CA VAL A 83 1.10 -16.52 -0.25
C VAL A 83 1.25 -17.78 -1.10
N LYS A 84 1.48 -18.92 -0.45
CA LYS A 84 1.66 -20.20 -1.16
C LYS A 84 0.41 -20.64 -1.90
N ARG A 85 0.56 -21.36 -3.01
CA ARG A 85 -0.58 -21.87 -3.78
C ARG A 85 -1.45 -22.82 -2.95
N SER A 86 -0.84 -23.66 -2.12
CA SER A 86 -1.52 -24.59 -1.21
C SER A 86 -2.30 -23.93 -0.06
N LEU A 87 -2.25 -22.60 0.08
CA LEU A 87 -3.18 -21.87 0.94
C LEU A 87 -4.56 -21.71 0.26
N ALA A 88 -4.62 -21.60 -1.07
CA ALA A 88 -5.87 -21.53 -1.83
C ALA A 88 -6.60 -22.89 -1.97
N GLU A 89 -5.93 -23.98 -1.59
CA GLU A 89 -6.46 -25.35 -1.59
C GLU A 89 -7.12 -25.73 -0.26
N LYS A 90 -7.19 -24.80 0.70
CA LYS A 90 -7.85 -25.01 2.00
C LYS A 90 -9.30 -24.52 1.95
N ASP A 91 -10.21 -25.31 2.53
CA ASP A 91 -11.61 -24.93 2.70
C ASP A 91 -11.86 -23.85 3.78
N ASP A 92 -10.79 -23.34 4.41
CA ASP A 92 -10.85 -22.25 5.39
C ASP A 92 -10.82 -20.86 4.71
N PRO A 93 -11.55 -19.84 5.23
CA PRO A 93 -11.54 -18.47 4.72
C PRO A 93 -10.26 -17.70 5.11
N ILE A 94 -9.10 -18.20 4.69
CA ILE A 94 -7.76 -17.72 5.05
C ILE A 94 -7.54 -16.21 4.86
N VAL A 95 -8.24 -15.60 3.89
CA VAL A 95 -8.14 -14.17 3.54
C VAL A 95 -8.40 -13.28 4.75
N HIS A 96 -9.35 -13.66 5.61
CA HIS A 96 -9.72 -12.91 6.81
C HIS A 96 -8.51 -12.54 7.69
N ASN A 97 -7.58 -13.49 7.86
CA ASN A 97 -6.42 -13.30 8.74
C ASN A 97 -5.44 -12.26 8.18
N PHE A 98 -5.22 -12.26 6.86
CA PHE A 98 -4.37 -11.25 6.20
C PHE A 98 -5.03 -9.86 6.26
N LEU A 99 -6.35 -9.77 6.05
CA LEU A 99 -7.08 -8.50 6.17
C LEU A 99 -7.00 -7.94 7.61
N ALA A 100 -7.13 -8.79 8.63
CA ALA A 100 -7.03 -8.40 10.03
C ALA A 100 -5.62 -7.91 10.43
N VAL A 101 -4.57 -8.42 9.78
CA VAL A 101 -3.18 -7.93 9.92
C VAL A 101 -2.99 -6.54 9.28
N GLY A 102 -3.81 -6.19 8.28
CA GLY A 102 -3.76 -4.90 7.58
C GLY A 102 -3.41 -5.00 6.10
N TYR A 103 -3.32 -6.20 5.52
CA TYR A 103 -3.21 -6.35 4.06
C TYR A 103 -4.51 -5.91 3.37
N ASN A 104 -4.41 -5.44 2.13
CA ASN A 104 -5.57 -5.17 1.27
C ASN A 104 -6.00 -6.39 0.47
N ARG A 105 -5.03 -7.24 0.07
CA ARG A 105 -5.25 -8.38 -0.82
C ARG A 105 -4.21 -9.46 -0.60
N ILE A 106 -4.53 -10.69 -0.99
CA ILE A 106 -3.56 -11.79 -1.14
C ILE A 106 -3.29 -12.05 -2.63
N PHE A 107 -2.04 -12.38 -2.96
CA PHE A 107 -1.60 -12.80 -4.28
C PHE A 107 -0.97 -14.19 -4.19
N LEU A 108 -1.40 -15.12 -5.03
CA LEU A 108 -0.87 -16.49 -5.03
C LEU A 108 0.47 -16.55 -5.74
N GLU A 109 1.41 -17.31 -5.17
CA GLU A 109 2.75 -17.49 -5.74
C GLU A 109 2.70 -17.96 -7.22
N THR A 110 3.48 -17.28 -8.05
CA THR A 110 3.58 -17.47 -9.49
C THR A 110 4.90 -16.88 -10.00
N SER A 111 5.55 -17.58 -10.93
CA SER A 111 6.65 -17.08 -11.74
C SER A 111 6.21 -16.64 -13.14
N SER A 112 4.89 -16.67 -13.43
CA SER A 112 4.35 -16.26 -14.71
C SER A 112 4.26 -14.73 -14.81
N LEU A 113 5.18 -14.16 -15.59
CA LEU A 113 5.23 -12.73 -15.93
C LEU A 113 3.86 -12.16 -16.34
N GLY A 114 3.10 -12.89 -17.17
CA GLY A 114 1.79 -12.46 -17.63
C GLY A 114 0.74 -12.38 -16.51
N ILE A 115 0.80 -13.29 -15.53
CA ILE A 115 -0.06 -13.23 -14.34
C ILE A 115 0.33 -12.05 -13.45
N CYS A 116 1.63 -11.83 -13.23
CA CYS A 116 2.12 -10.67 -12.47
C CYS A 116 1.71 -9.34 -13.13
N MET A 117 1.82 -9.21 -14.46
CA MET A 117 1.38 -8.01 -15.18
C MET A 117 -0.14 -7.77 -15.05
N ASN A 118 -0.95 -8.81 -15.23
CA ASN A 118 -2.41 -8.70 -15.11
C ASN A 118 -2.83 -8.33 -13.68
N GLU A 119 -2.18 -8.89 -12.66
CA GLU A 119 -2.46 -8.56 -11.26
C GLU A 119 -2.07 -7.13 -10.91
N LEU A 120 -0.89 -6.66 -11.34
CA LEU A 120 -0.46 -5.28 -11.12
C LEU A 120 -1.40 -4.26 -11.81
N LEU A 121 -1.80 -4.53 -13.06
CA LEU A 121 -2.81 -3.73 -13.76
C LEU A 121 -4.16 -3.75 -13.04
N THR A 122 -4.56 -4.89 -12.48
CA THR A 122 -5.80 -5.01 -11.71
C THR A 122 -5.72 -4.17 -10.45
N LEU A 123 -4.66 -4.31 -9.65
CA LEU A 123 -4.41 -3.53 -8.43
C LEU A 123 -4.37 -2.02 -8.68
N GLU A 124 -3.77 -1.57 -9.78
CA GLU A 124 -3.76 -0.15 -10.15
C GLU A 124 -5.20 0.39 -10.29
N LYS A 125 -6.08 -0.35 -10.98
CA LYS A 125 -7.46 0.07 -11.23
C LYS A 125 -8.40 -0.18 -10.05
N SER A 126 -8.28 -1.30 -9.33
CA SER A 126 -9.18 -1.70 -8.24
C SER A 126 -8.87 -1.03 -6.91
N ASP A 127 -7.60 -0.76 -6.63
CA ASP A 127 -7.15 -0.37 -5.29
C ASP A 127 -6.37 0.94 -5.26
N VAL A 128 -5.40 1.15 -6.16
CA VAL A 128 -4.53 2.33 -6.11
C VAL A 128 -5.30 3.59 -6.50
N ILE A 129 -5.92 3.64 -7.69
CA ILE A 129 -6.63 4.83 -8.17
C ILE A 129 -7.77 5.26 -7.22
N PRO A 130 -8.64 4.35 -6.70
CA PRO A 130 -9.65 4.73 -5.72
C PRO A 130 -9.07 5.29 -4.41
N ARG A 131 -7.94 4.76 -3.93
CA ARG A 131 -7.28 5.25 -2.71
C ARG A 131 -6.59 6.60 -2.93
N ALA A 132 -5.99 6.83 -4.09
CA ALA A 132 -5.42 8.12 -4.48
C ALA A 132 -6.51 9.21 -4.57
N ASN A 133 -7.66 8.89 -5.17
CA ASN A 133 -8.82 9.78 -5.19
C ASN A 133 -9.31 10.10 -3.76
N LEU A 134 -9.46 9.07 -2.91
CA LEU A 134 -9.86 9.27 -1.51
C LEU A 134 -8.83 10.11 -0.71
N ALA A 135 -7.53 9.94 -1.00
CA ALA A 135 -6.47 10.75 -0.39
C ALA A 135 -6.62 12.23 -0.78
N ALA A 136 -6.83 12.53 -2.06
CA ALA A 136 -7.07 13.88 -2.55
C ALA A 136 -8.35 14.50 -1.94
N THR A 137 -9.46 13.74 -1.89
CA THR A 137 -10.72 14.20 -1.27
C THR A 137 -10.54 14.49 0.23
N GLN A 138 -9.84 13.62 0.98
CA GLN A 138 -9.59 13.86 2.40
C GLN A 138 -8.66 15.05 2.63
N ALA A 139 -7.61 15.23 1.82
CA ALA A 139 -6.73 16.39 1.90
C ALA A 139 -7.49 17.70 1.62
N PHE A 140 -8.36 17.70 0.60
CA PHE A 140 -9.21 18.85 0.25
C PHE A 140 -10.20 19.19 1.36
N HIS A 141 -10.88 18.20 1.94
CA HIS A 141 -11.80 18.40 3.07
C HIS A 141 -11.08 18.93 4.32
N LEU A 142 -9.88 18.44 4.61
CA LEU A 142 -9.06 18.94 5.72
C LEU A 142 -8.57 20.38 5.48
N ALA A 143 -8.30 20.76 4.24
CA ALA A 143 -7.98 22.14 3.88
C ALA A 143 -9.20 23.06 4.06
N LEU A 144 -10.37 22.67 3.55
CA LEU A 144 -11.61 23.45 3.71
C LEU A 144 -11.98 23.67 5.18
N ASN A 145 -11.91 22.63 6.02
CA ASN A 145 -12.19 22.77 7.46
C ASN A 145 -11.26 23.80 8.11
N LYS A 146 -9.96 23.74 7.82
CA LYS A 146 -8.97 24.70 8.34
C LYS A 146 -9.23 26.12 7.86
N CYS A 147 -9.65 26.30 6.60
CA CYS A 147 -10.07 27.61 6.09
C CYS A 147 -11.27 28.14 6.87
N ASN A 148 -12.31 27.34 7.09
CA ASN A 148 -13.49 27.77 7.86
C ASN A 148 -13.13 28.10 9.33
N GLU A 149 -12.29 27.29 9.98
CA GLU A 149 -11.78 27.56 11.34
C GLU A 149 -11.03 28.89 11.42
N LEU A 150 -10.11 29.16 10.48
CA LEU A 150 -9.38 30.42 10.40
C LEU A 150 -10.31 31.63 10.22
N VAL A 151 -11.33 31.47 9.37
CA VAL A 151 -12.30 32.52 9.04
C VAL A 151 -13.27 32.78 10.22
N HIS A 152 -13.41 31.87 11.19
CA HIS A 152 -14.22 32.11 12.40
C HIS A 152 -13.49 32.78 13.58
N ILE A 153 -12.16 32.93 13.56
CA ILE A 153 -11.36 33.24 14.78
C ILE A 153 -11.34 34.73 15.17
N THR A 154 -12.06 35.60 14.47
CA THR A 154 -11.63 36.98 14.37
C THR A 154 -12.82 37.97 14.53
N ASN A 155 -12.99 38.64 15.69
CA ASN A 155 -13.75 39.91 15.93
C ASN A 155 -13.19 40.71 17.14
N HIS A 156 -13.05 42.05 17.18
CA HIS A 156 -13.61 43.14 16.32
C HIS A 156 -12.61 44.17 15.68
N GLU A 157 -11.29 44.13 15.91
CA GLU A 157 -10.34 45.17 15.43
C GLU A 157 -9.52 44.82 14.14
N HIS A 158 -9.59 43.58 13.67
CA HIS A 158 -8.74 43.07 12.58
C HIS A 158 -9.30 41.79 11.93
N THR A 159 -10.60 41.84 11.62
CA THR A 159 -11.39 40.71 12.08
C THR A 159 -12.61 40.25 11.29
N ILE A 160 -12.65 38.93 11.09
CA ILE A 160 -13.44 38.13 10.16
C ILE A 160 -14.81 37.69 10.71
N GLU A 161 -15.85 38.34 10.20
CA GLU A 161 -17.23 37.87 10.32
C GLU A 161 -17.54 36.78 9.27
N VAL A 162 -18.34 35.78 9.64
CA VAL A 162 -18.99 34.87 8.69
C VAL A 162 -20.49 34.86 8.95
N SER A 163 -21.22 35.49 8.04
CA SER A 163 -22.68 35.44 8.01
C SER A 163 -23.17 34.03 7.66
N ILE A 164 -24.15 33.54 8.42
CA ILE A 164 -24.79 32.25 8.18
C ILE A 164 -26.19 32.51 7.59
N SER A 165 -26.50 31.85 6.48
CA SER A 165 -27.84 31.78 5.87
C SER A 165 -28.44 30.39 6.07
#